data_AF-C0QBL9-F1
#
_entry.id   AF-C0QBL9-F1
#
_cell.length_a   1.000
_cell.length_b   1.000
_cell.length_c   1.000
_cell.angle_alpha   90.00
_cell.angle_beta   90.00
_cell.angle_gamma   90.00
#
_symmetry.space_group_name_H-M   'P 1'
#
loop_
_entity.id
_entity.type
_entity.pdbx_description
1 polymer ?
#
loop_
_entity_poly.entity_id
_entity_poly.type
_entity_poly.pdbx_seq_one_letter_code
_entity_poly.pdbx_strand_id
1 'polypeptide(L)'
;MKIGFPADNNHLDARITGKVSSADWLIVVDTLDMSFEAVQAPPMSTRSGAGIKALARLIEMEAQILMVGHLAPHIAQPLESSGIRVITGLSGRVRDLIEKYADSPVSQASIQKSTSVHMALKKTAKQFFSMAPVLMGVILIMGLIQSFLSRELILKIFSGNPLTDTIIGAFAGSIFAGNPVNSYVIGQSLLELGAGWAGVCALMMSWVSIGLVQMPAEAHALGVRFALVRNGAAFVVTILASLLTVFCAGVW
;
A
#
# COMPACT_ATOMS: atom_id res chain seq x y z
N MET A 1 24.04 32.06 4.85
CA MET A 1 22.98 31.10 5.28
C MET A 1 23.34 29.77 4.68
N LYS A 2 23.17 28.65 5.40
CA LYS A 2 23.61 27.34 4.90
C LYS A 2 22.46 26.55 4.29
N ILE A 3 22.63 26.13 3.04
CA ILE A 3 21.68 25.29 2.29
C ILE A 3 22.30 23.91 2.06
N GLY A 4 21.59 22.85 2.48
CA GLY A 4 22.00 21.46 2.34
C GLY A 4 21.32 20.76 1.15
N PHE A 5 22.10 19.96 0.43
CA PHE A 5 21.72 19.24 -0.79
C PHE A 5 22.19 17.78 -0.74
N PRO A 6 21.32 16.79 -0.97
CA PRO A 6 21.71 15.42 -1.23
C PRO A 6 22.06 15.26 -2.72
N ALA A 7 23.29 14.87 -3.02
CA ALA A 7 23.83 14.88 -4.38
C ALA A 7 24.50 13.56 -4.78
N ASP A 8 24.64 13.38 -6.09
CA ASP A 8 25.27 12.20 -6.71
C ASP A 8 26.81 12.29 -6.66
N ASN A 9 27.37 13.49 -6.43
CA ASN A 9 28.81 13.74 -6.52
C ASN A 9 29.25 14.89 -5.59
N ASN A 10 30.55 15.13 -5.46
CA ASN A 10 31.17 16.02 -4.47
C ASN A 10 31.43 17.48 -4.94
N HIS A 11 30.74 17.96 -5.97
CA HIS A 11 30.98 19.28 -6.58
C HIS A 11 29.67 20.02 -6.85
N LEU A 12 29.73 21.35 -7.02
CA LEU A 12 28.54 22.21 -7.18
C LEU A 12 27.70 21.94 -8.45
N ASP A 13 28.28 21.32 -9.47
CA ASP A 13 27.55 20.91 -10.68
C ASP A 13 26.91 19.51 -10.56
N ALA A 14 27.04 18.88 -9.38
CA ALA A 14 26.38 17.64 -9.07
C ALA A 14 24.86 17.80 -9.10
N ARG A 15 24.16 16.72 -9.49
CA ARG A 15 22.71 16.66 -9.51
C ARG A 15 22.18 16.29 -8.14
N ILE A 16 21.02 16.85 -7.80
CA ILE A 16 20.28 16.45 -6.60
C ILE A 16 19.64 15.09 -6.84
N THR A 17 19.76 14.21 -5.85
CA THR A 17 19.09 12.90 -5.90
C THR A 17 17.59 13.00 -5.69
N GLY A 18 16.85 12.12 -6.37
CA GLY A 18 15.41 11.99 -6.19
C GLY A 18 15.00 11.52 -4.78
N LYS A 19 15.88 10.81 -4.05
CA LYS A 19 15.66 10.36 -2.67
C LYS A 19 16.90 10.65 -1.83
N VAL A 20 16.69 11.12 -0.60
CA VAL A 20 17.81 11.40 0.33
C VAL A 20 18.65 10.16 0.64
N SER A 21 18.03 8.96 0.65
CA SER A 21 18.72 7.70 0.93
C SER A 21 19.61 7.18 -0.19
N SER A 22 19.49 7.74 -1.41
CA SER A 22 20.30 7.35 -2.57
C SER A 22 21.41 8.36 -2.88
N ALA A 23 21.63 9.34 -2.00
CA ALA A 23 22.71 10.28 -2.12
C ALA A 23 24.04 9.59 -1.82
N ASP A 24 25.04 9.84 -2.67
CA ASP A 24 26.41 9.44 -2.42
C ASP A 24 27.17 10.53 -1.64
N TRP A 25 26.73 11.78 -1.78
CA TRP A 25 27.33 12.96 -1.16
C TRP A 25 26.27 13.90 -0.57
N LEU A 26 26.65 14.58 0.51
CA LEU A 26 25.89 15.63 1.17
C LEU A 26 26.69 16.92 1.00
N ILE A 27 26.12 17.88 0.31
CA ILE A 27 26.75 19.18 0.04
C ILE A 27 26.03 20.24 0.86
N VAL A 28 26.75 21.04 1.62
CA VAL A 28 26.23 22.25 2.28
C VAL A 28 26.93 23.45 1.70
N VAL A 29 26.17 24.44 1.25
CA VAL A 29 26.70 25.67 0.67
C VAL A 29 26.31 26.85 1.54
N ASP A 30 27.27 27.72 1.86
CA ASP A 30 26.98 29.02 2.46
C ASP A 30 26.69 30.05 1.37
N THR A 31 25.48 30.63 1.42
CA THR A 31 25.03 31.64 0.46
C THR A 31 25.73 32.99 0.60
N LEU A 32 26.53 33.22 1.65
CA LEU A 32 27.22 34.49 1.87
C LEU A 32 28.51 34.63 1.06
N ASP A 33 29.29 33.55 0.98
CA ASP A 33 30.59 33.53 0.30
C ASP A 33 30.68 32.45 -0.81
N MET A 34 29.59 31.71 -1.03
CA MET A 34 29.52 30.57 -1.95
C MET A 34 30.52 29.44 -1.61
N SER A 35 31.04 29.41 -0.39
CA SER A 35 31.82 28.29 0.10
C SER A 35 30.92 27.05 0.23
N PHE A 36 31.47 25.88 -0.08
CA PHE A 36 30.74 24.62 0.06
C PHE A 36 31.57 23.55 0.75
N GLU A 37 30.89 22.74 1.54
CA GLU A 37 31.42 21.56 2.21
C GLU A 37 30.70 20.33 1.65
N ALA A 38 31.47 19.33 1.21
CA ALA A 38 30.94 18.07 0.69
C ALA A 38 31.42 16.90 1.55
N VAL A 39 30.48 16.17 2.15
CA VAL A 39 30.74 15.00 2.99
C VAL A 39 30.11 13.77 2.36
N GLN A 40 30.79 12.63 2.45
CA GLN A 40 30.25 11.38 1.93
C GLN A 40 29.00 10.96 2.72
N ALA A 41 27.94 10.60 2.00
CA ALA A 41 26.71 10.16 2.62
C ALA A 41 26.88 8.76 3.26
N PRO A 42 26.15 8.45 4.34
CA PRO A 42 26.16 7.11 4.93
C PRO A 42 25.73 6.07 3.88
N PRO A 43 26.49 4.97 3.70
CA PRO A 43 26.21 4.00 2.66
C PRO A 43 24.86 3.31 2.88
N MET A 44 24.13 3.10 1.78
CA MET A 44 22.79 2.51 1.76
C MET A 44 22.74 1.09 2.34
N SER A 45 23.88 0.40 2.44
CA SER A 45 24.04 -0.95 3.01
C SER A 45 23.89 -1.01 4.54
N THR A 46 23.90 0.14 5.23
CA THR A 46 23.60 0.14 6.67
C THR A 46 22.10 -0.08 6.90
N ARG A 47 21.75 -1.21 7.55
CA ARG A 47 20.40 -1.60 8.02
C ARG A 47 19.50 -0.37 8.23
N SER A 48 18.40 -0.30 7.46
CA SER A 48 17.26 0.66 7.55
C SER A 48 17.56 1.96 8.32
N GLY A 49 17.73 3.08 7.60
CA GLY A 49 17.93 4.40 8.22
C GLY A 49 18.94 5.31 7.54
N ALA A 50 19.50 4.93 6.38
CA ALA A 50 20.47 5.75 5.63
C ALA A 50 19.97 7.18 5.37
N GLY A 51 18.69 7.33 5.00
CA GLY A 51 18.08 8.66 4.80
C GLY A 51 18.01 9.51 6.07
N ILE A 52 17.69 8.92 7.23
CA ILE A 52 17.63 9.65 8.50
C ILE A 52 19.04 10.08 8.94
N LYS A 53 20.03 9.20 8.78
CA LYS A 53 21.43 9.53 9.09
C LYS A 53 21.99 10.61 8.17
N ALA A 54 21.63 10.58 6.89
CA ALA A 54 22.00 11.62 5.94
C ALA A 54 21.40 12.98 6.32
N LEU A 55 20.13 13.03 6.73
CA LEU A 55 19.49 14.24 7.23
C LEU A 55 20.16 14.73 8.51
N ALA A 56 20.41 13.84 9.48
CA ALA A 56 21.12 14.20 10.71
C ALA A 56 22.50 14.81 10.42
N ARG A 57 23.23 14.29 9.43
CA ARG A 57 24.50 14.86 8.99
C ARG A 57 24.38 16.27 8.40
N LEU A 58 23.36 16.52 7.58
CA LEU A 58 23.12 17.87 7.06
C LEU A 58 22.80 18.86 8.19
N ILE A 59 22.09 18.41 9.23
CA ILE A 59 21.77 19.23 10.41
C ILE A 59 23.04 19.51 11.23
N GLU A 60 23.90 18.51 11.43
CA GLU A 60 25.20 18.67 12.09
C GLU A 60 26.11 19.67 11.35
N MET A 61 26.01 19.74 10.02
CA MET A 61 26.69 20.74 9.18
C MET A 61 26.03 22.12 9.21
N GLU A 62 25.07 22.33 10.12
CA GLU A 62 24.34 23.59 10.34
C GLU A 62 23.47 24.04 9.14
N ALA A 63 22.99 23.10 8.32
CA ALA A 63 22.07 23.43 7.24
C ALA A 63 20.72 23.94 7.78
N GLN A 64 20.38 25.20 7.46
CA GLN A 64 19.11 25.83 7.85
C GLN A 64 18.01 25.58 6.83
N ILE A 65 18.39 25.29 5.58
CA ILE A 65 17.50 24.99 4.48
C ILE A 65 17.92 23.67 3.86
N LEU A 66 16.98 22.75 3.68
CA LEU A 66 17.21 21.48 3.02
C LEU A 66 16.47 21.46 1.68
N MET A 67 17.22 21.40 0.59
CA MET A 67 16.68 21.28 -0.76
C MET A 67 16.82 19.85 -1.25
N VAL A 68 15.69 19.16 -1.42
CA VAL A 68 15.67 17.72 -1.70
C VAL A 68 14.70 17.40 -2.83
N GLY A 69 14.98 16.32 -3.58
CA GLY A 69 14.07 15.86 -4.63
C GLY A 69 12.75 15.38 -4.07
N HIS A 70 12.79 14.37 -3.20
CA HIS A 70 11.62 13.85 -2.51
C HIS A 70 11.91 13.57 -1.04
N LEU A 71 10.99 14.00 -0.17
CA LEU A 71 10.96 13.65 1.24
C LEU A 71 9.53 13.34 1.64
N ALA A 72 9.33 12.28 2.43
CA ALA A 72 8.00 11.91 2.89
C ALA A 72 7.47 12.94 3.91
N PRO A 73 6.16 13.28 3.91
CA PRO A 73 5.61 14.34 4.76
C PRO A 73 5.85 14.13 6.26
N HIS A 74 5.81 12.88 6.74
CA HIS A 74 6.06 12.53 8.14
C HIS A 74 7.52 12.75 8.58
N ILE A 75 8.45 12.91 7.63
CA ILE A 75 9.86 13.25 7.89
C ILE A 75 10.07 14.76 7.78
N ALA A 76 9.39 15.43 6.83
CA ALA A 76 9.49 16.88 6.66
C ALA A 76 8.91 17.66 7.84
N GLN A 77 7.74 17.26 8.37
CA GLN A 77 7.04 17.99 9.43
C GLN A 77 7.85 18.19 10.73
N PRO A 78 8.55 17.17 11.29
CA PRO A 78 9.41 17.37 12.46
C PRO A 78 10.60 18.30 12.20
N LEU A 79 11.16 18.29 10.99
CA LEU A 79 12.30 19.15 10.61
C LEU A 79 11.89 20.62 10.54
N GLU A 80 10.75 20.89 9.91
CA GLU A 80 10.17 22.25 9.85
C GLU A 80 9.83 22.79 11.24
N SER A 81 9.30 21.92 12.12
CA SER A 81 9.02 22.27 13.52
C SER A 81 10.28 22.57 14.34
N SER A 82 11.43 22.04 13.90
CA SER A 82 12.74 22.25 14.53
C SER A 82 13.48 23.48 13.96
N GLY A 83 12.81 24.28 13.12
CA GLY A 83 13.38 25.50 12.52
C GLY A 83 14.18 25.29 11.24
N ILE A 84 14.21 24.07 10.69
CA ILE A 84 14.88 23.75 9.43
C ILE A 84 13.87 23.81 8.29
N ARG A 85 14.06 24.70 7.32
CA ARG A 85 13.13 24.85 6.19
C ARG A 85 13.39 23.76 5.15
N VAL A 86 12.37 22.95 4.82
CA VAL A 86 12.50 21.90 3.79
C VAL A 86 11.82 22.33 2.50
N ILE A 87 12.52 22.19 1.37
CA ILE A 87 11.99 22.45 0.03
C ILE A 87 12.09 21.15 -0.77
N THR A 88 10.93 20.61 -1.15
CA THR A 88 10.80 19.33 -1.87
C THR A 88 10.39 19.54 -3.32
N GLY A 89 10.60 18.54 -4.18
CA GLY A 89 10.16 18.56 -5.57
C GLY A 89 11.16 19.24 -6.52
N LEU A 90 12.40 19.41 -6.07
CA LEU A 90 13.48 20.00 -6.86
C LEU A 90 14.19 18.93 -7.68
N SER A 91 14.59 19.31 -8.90
CA SER A 91 15.41 18.47 -9.78
C SER A 91 16.32 19.36 -10.59
N GLY A 92 17.61 19.04 -10.67
CA GLY A 92 18.59 19.87 -11.37
C GLY A 92 19.95 19.80 -10.71
N ARG A 93 20.85 20.71 -11.12
CA ARG A 93 22.17 20.86 -10.50
C ARG A 93 22.07 21.73 -9.25
N VAL A 94 22.98 21.49 -8.31
CA VAL A 94 23.04 22.28 -7.07
C VAL A 94 23.26 23.77 -7.37
N ARG A 95 24.18 24.10 -8.29
CA ARG A 95 24.42 25.49 -8.74
C ARG A 95 23.16 26.21 -9.22
N ASP A 96 22.44 25.62 -10.17
CA ASP A 96 21.22 26.22 -10.76
C ASP A 96 20.15 26.50 -9.68
N LEU A 97 20.08 25.64 -8.66
CA LEU A 97 19.10 25.77 -7.58
C LEU A 97 19.48 26.84 -6.56
N ILE A 98 20.78 27.06 -6.33
CA ILE A 98 21.27 28.17 -5.50
C ILE A 98 21.00 29.50 -6.19
N GLU A 99 21.30 29.61 -7.48
CA GLU A 99 21.03 30.82 -8.28
C GLU A 99 19.53 31.15 -8.30
N LYS A 100 18.69 30.14 -8.53
CA LYS A 100 17.23 30.30 -8.50
C LYS A 100 16.71 30.74 -7.13
N TYR A 101 17.35 30.28 -6.05
CA TYR A 101 17.00 30.69 -4.69
C TYR A 101 17.43 32.13 -4.37
N ALA A 102 18.57 32.56 -4.90
CA ALA A 102 19.08 33.92 -4.74
C ALA A 102 18.23 34.95 -5.51
N ASP A 103 17.80 34.63 -6.74
CA ASP A 103 17.01 35.51 -7.60
C ASP A 103 15.56 35.67 -7.11
N SER A 104 15.02 34.61 -6.50
CA SER A 104 13.72 34.69 -5.86
C SER A 104 13.65 33.71 -4.69
N PRO A 105 13.58 34.18 -3.42
CA PRO A 105 13.49 33.33 -2.23
C PRO A 105 12.08 32.69 -2.09
N VAL A 106 11.54 32.20 -3.21
CA VAL A 106 10.17 31.72 -3.37
C VAL A 106 9.95 30.52 -2.48
N SER A 107 9.25 30.81 -1.38
CA SER A 107 8.06 30.10 -0.92
C SER A 107 7.61 28.96 -1.85
N GLN A 108 8.24 27.81 -1.70
CA GLN A 108 7.69 26.52 -2.10
C GLN A 108 7.69 25.57 -0.90
N ALA A 109 7.30 26.13 0.26
CA ALA A 109 6.59 25.33 1.24
C ALA A 109 5.26 24.92 0.58
N SER A 110 4.99 23.62 0.51
CA SER A 110 3.75 23.01 0.04
C SER A 110 3.46 23.05 -1.49
N ILE A 111 4.00 22.08 -2.22
CA ILE A 111 3.15 21.34 -3.17
C ILE A 111 2.89 19.96 -2.57
N GLN A 112 2.33 19.97 -1.36
CA GLN A 112 1.39 18.94 -0.97
C GLN A 112 0.16 19.21 -1.84
N LYS A 113 0.03 18.55 -2.99
CA LYS A 113 -1.27 18.51 -3.65
C LYS A 113 -2.18 17.71 -2.74
N SER A 114 -2.82 18.40 -1.79
CA SER A 114 -4.10 17.97 -1.24
C SER A 114 -4.91 17.56 -2.46
N THR A 115 -5.15 16.26 -2.63
CA THR A 115 -6.04 15.82 -3.68
C THR A 115 -7.36 16.50 -3.41
N SER A 116 -7.66 17.54 -4.19
CA SER A 116 -8.96 18.21 -4.17
C SER A 116 -10.03 17.13 -4.10
N VAL A 117 -11.03 17.31 -3.24
CA VAL A 117 -12.14 16.37 -3.08
C VAL A 117 -12.70 15.98 -4.44
N HIS A 118 -12.71 16.93 -5.40
CA HIS A 118 -13.09 16.70 -6.80
C HIS A 118 -12.23 15.65 -7.52
N MET A 119 -10.92 15.65 -7.30
CA MET A 119 -9.99 14.70 -7.91
C MET A 119 -10.10 13.32 -7.25
N ALA A 120 -10.29 13.27 -5.93
CA ALA A 120 -10.57 12.02 -5.21
C ALA A 120 -11.92 11.42 -5.65
N LEU A 121 -12.95 12.25 -5.80
CA LEU A 121 -14.28 11.85 -6.27
C LEU A 121 -14.22 11.34 -7.70
N LYS A 122 -13.51 12.03 -8.61
CA LYS A 122 -13.31 11.57 -9.99
C LYS A 122 -12.58 10.23 -10.07
N LYS A 123 -11.57 10.02 -9.21
CA LYS A 123 -10.81 8.76 -9.16
C LYS A 123 -11.69 7.62 -8.64
N THR A 124 -12.49 7.88 -7.61
CA THR A 124 -13.45 6.92 -7.03
C THR A 124 -14.54 6.56 -8.04
N ALA A 125 -15.12 7.54 -8.73
CA ALA A 125 -16.11 7.32 -9.77
C ALA A 125 -15.54 6.47 -10.91
N LYS A 126 -14.32 6.77 -11.38
CA LYS A 126 -13.65 5.97 -12.40
C LYS A 126 -13.44 4.51 -11.94
N GLN A 127 -13.03 4.28 -10.69
CA GLN A 127 -12.91 2.93 -10.12
C GLN A 127 -14.26 2.22 -10.06
N PHE A 128 -15.32 2.90 -9.61
CA PHE A 128 -16.67 2.34 -9.55
C PHE A 128 -17.17 1.87 -10.93
N PHE A 129 -17.06 2.74 -11.95
CA PHE A 129 -17.45 2.39 -13.32
C PHE A 129 -16.56 1.30 -13.95
N SER A 130 -15.33 1.12 -13.48
CA SER A 130 -14.49 0.00 -13.92
C SER A 130 -14.89 -1.34 -13.31
N MET A 131 -15.53 -1.34 -12.13
CA MET A 131 -16.01 -2.56 -11.46
C MET A 131 -17.42 -2.96 -11.90
N ALA A 132 -18.25 -1.98 -12.31
CA ALA A 132 -19.65 -2.22 -12.70
C ALA A 132 -19.84 -3.30 -13.80
N PRO A 133 -19.03 -3.38 -14.88
CA PRO A 133 -19.18 -4.43 -15.89
C PRO A 133 -18.93 -5.84 -15.33
N VAL A 134 -17.95 -5.99 -14.43
CA VAL A 134 -17.64 -7.27 -13.78
C VAL A 134 -18.80 -7.69 -12.88
N LEU A 135 -19.35 -6.77 -12.09
CA LEU A 135 -20.51 -7.05 -11.25
C LEU A 135 -21.73 -7.43 -12.08
N MET A 136 -21.99 -6.72 -13.17
CA MET A 136 -23.09 -7.04 -14.09
C MET A 136 -22.92 -8.44 -14.69
N GLY A 137 -21.70 -8.78 -15.13
CA GLY A 137 -21.39 -10.12 -15.63
C GLY A 137 -21.60 -11.21 -14.59
N VAL A 138 -21.13 -10.99 -13.35
CA VAL A 138 -21.31 -11.95 -12.24
C VAL A 138 -22.79 -12.11 -11.88
N ILE A 139 -23.55 -11.01 -11.79
CA ILE A 139 -24.99 -11.06 -11.48
C ILE A 139 -25.74 -11.82 -12.58
N LEU A 140 -25.43 -11.57 -13.85
CA LEU A 140 -26.11 -12.20 -14.98
C LEU A 140 -25.76 -13.69 -15.09
N ILE A 141 -24.48 -14.05 -14.90
CA ILE A 141 -24.03 -15.44 -14.80
C ILE A 141 -24.69 -16.12 -13.60
N MET A 142 -24.74 -15.46 -12.43
CA MET A 142 -25.36 -16.04 -11.24
C MET A 142 -26.86 -16.26 -11.46
N GLY A 143 -27.57 -15.32 -12.07
CA GLY A 143 -28.98 -15.49 -12.44
C GLY A 143 -29.20 -16.66 -13.42
N LEU A 144 -28.28 -16.86 -14.37
CA LEU A 144 -28.32 -18.03 -15.25
C LEU A 144 -28.03 -19.32 -14.49
N ILE A 145 -27.03 -19.31 -13.60
CA ILE A 145 -26.64 -20.47 -12.79
C ILE A 145 -27.72 -20.85 -11.79
N GLN A 146 -28.46 -19.90 -11.21
CA GLN A 146 -29.59 -20.17 -10.30
C GLN A 146 -30.67 -21.04 -10.95
N SER A 147 -30.83 -20.98 -12.29
CA SER A 147 -31.69 -21.90 -13.04
C SER A 147 -31.22 -23.37 -12.95
N PHE A 148 -29.91 -23.59 -12.88
CA PHE A 148 -29.28 -24.91 -12.80
C PHE A 148 -28.97 -25.36 -11.37
N LEU A 149 -28.79 -24.41 -10.44
CA LEU A 149 -28.56 -24.64 -9.01
C LEU A 149 -29.91 -24.67 -8.28
N SER A 150 -30.55 -25.83 -8.29
CA SER A 150 -31.77 -26.05 -7.52
C SER A 150 -31.48 -26.07 -6.01
N ARG A 151 -32.44 -25.60 -5.21
CA ARG A 151 -32.40 -25.60 -3.73
C ARG A 151 -32.03 -26.98 -3.16
N GLU A 152 -32.42 -28.06 -3.82
CA GLU A 152 -32.08 -29.44 -3.42
C GLU A 152 -30.58 -29.74 -3.52
N LEU A 153 -29.87 -29.24 -4.54
CA LEU A 153 -28.43 -29.43 -4.68
C LEU A 153 -27.67 -28.67 -3.59
N ILE A 154 -28.12 -27.45 -3.26
CA ILE A 154 -27.53 -26.66 -2.18
C ILE A 154 -27.74 -27.32 -0.83
N LEU A 155 -28.94 -27.81 -0.51
CA LEU A 155 -29.20 -28.51 0.76
C LEU A 155 -28.50 -29.88 0.85
N LYS A 156 -28.10 -30.47 -0.28
CA LYS A 156 -27.30 -31.70 -0.31
C LYS A 156 -25.81 -31.43 -0.08
N ILE A 157 -25.32 -30.26 -0.51
CA ILE A 157 -23.93 -29.82 -0.32
C ILE A 157 -23.75 -29.18 1.07
N PHE A 158 -24.66 -28.29 1.46
CA PHE A 158 -24.74 -27.67 2.77
C PHE A 158 -25.72 -28.46 3.62
N SER A 159 -25.15 -29.38 4.39
CA SER A 159 -25.85 -30.35 5.24
C SER A 159 -26.67 -29.73 6.39
N GLY A 160 -26.51 -28.43 6.64
CA GLY A 160 -27.11 -27.72 7.78
C GLY A 160 -26.32 -27.88 9.08
N ASN A 161 -25.24 -28.67 9.09
CA ASN A 161 -24.31 -28.70 10.21
C ASN A 161 -23.32 -27.53 10.09
N PRO A 162 -23.26 -26.60 11.07
CA PRO A 162 -22.41 -25.41 10.99
C PRO A 162 -20.94 -25.70 10.72
N LEU A 163 -20.40 -26.80 11.24
CA LEU A 163 -18.99 -27.16 11.07
C LEU A 163 -18.70 -27.72 9.67
N THR A 164 -19.55 -28.63 9.18
CA THR A 164 -19.41 -29.22 7.84
C THR A 164 -19.58 -28.15 6.77
N ASP A 165 -20.60 -27.31 6.93
CA ASP A 165 -20.90 -26.22 6.01
C ASP A 165 -19.77 -25.19 5.97
N THR A 166 -19.16 -24.90 7.12
CA THR A 166 -17.96 -24.05 7.24
C THR A 166 -16.77 -24.61 6.48
N ILE A 167 -16.49 -25.91 6.61
CA ILE A 167 -15.36 -26.56 5.92
C ILE A 167 -15.58 -26.55 4.41
N ILE A 168 -16.79 -26.89 3.96
CA ILE A 168 -17.16 -26.88 2.54
C ILE A 168 -17.05 -25.46 1.97
N GLY A 169 -17.58 -24.47 2.70
CA GLY A 169 -17.48 -23.06 2.35
C GLY A 169 -16.03 -22.60 2.23
N ALA A 170 -15.17 -22.93 3.19
CA ALA A 170 -13.76 -22.59 3.16
C ALA A 170 -13.04 -23.22 1.96
N PHE A 171 -13.29 -24.50 1.65
CA PHE A 171 -12.71 -25.12 0.46
C PHE A 171 -13.18 -24.46 -0.83
N ALA A 172 -14.50 -24.24 -0.98
CA ALA A 172 -15.05 -23.56 -2.15
C ALA A 172 -14.46 -22.16 -2.32
N GLY A 173 -14.38 -21.38 -1.23
CA GLY A 173 -13.80 -20.05 -1.21
C GLY A 173 -12.33 -20.02 -1.63
N SER A 174 -11.53 -21.00 -1.22
CA SER A 174 -10.09 -21.05 -1.50
C SER A 174 -9.74 -21.22 -2.99
N ILE A 175 -10.66 -21.78 -3.79
CA ILE A 175 -10.47 -21.98 -5.24
C ILE A 175 -10.70 -20.67 -5.99
N PHE A 176 -11.58 -19.83 -5.47
CA PHE A 176 -11.91 -18.58 -6.13
C PHE A 176 -10.79 -17.55 -5.97
N ALA A 177 -10.57 -16.78 -7.03
CA ALA A 177 -9.60 -15.69 -7.06
C ALA A 177 -10.19 -14.49 -7.79
N GLY A 178 -9.71 -13.29 -7.44
CA GLY A 178 -10.14 -12.04 -8.04
C GLY A 178 -10.78 -11.10 -7.03
N ASN A 179 -11.70 -10.26 -7.49
CA ASN A 179 -12.29 -9.19 -6.69
C ASN A 179 -13.21 -9.76 -5.57
N PRO A 180 -12.92 -9.50 -4.29
CA PRO A 180 -13.74 -9.97 -3.17
C PRO A 180 -15.18 -9.48 -3.20
N VAL A 181 -15.49 -8.39 -3.91
CA VAL A 181 -16.87 -7.89 -4.04
C VAL A 181 -17.81 -8.96 -4.62
N ASN A 182 -17.31 -9.83 -5.51
CA ASN A 182 -18.10 -10.92 -6.09
C ASN A 182 -18.54 -11.96 -5.04
N SER A 183 -17.75 -12.14 -3.96
CA SER A 183 -18.08 -13.09 -2.90
C SER A 183 -19.37 -12.73 -2.16
N TYR A 184 -19.68 -11.42 -2.04
CA TYR A 184 -20.92 -10.95 -1.42
C TYR A 184 -22.15 -11.29 -2.28
N VAL A 185 -22.06 -11.12 -3.60
CA VAL A 185 -23.15 -11.44 -4.53
C VAL A 185 -23.43 -12.94 -4.53
N ILE A 186 -22.38 -13.76 -4.59
CA ILE A 186 -22.48 -15.22 -4.55
C ILE A 186 -23.01 -15.68 -3.18
N GLY A 187 -22.49 -15.09 -2.10
CA GLY A 187 -22.92 -15.40 -0.74
C GLY A 187 -24.40 -15.14 -0.52
N GLN A 188 -24.91 -13.99 -0.97
CA GLN A 188 -26.34 -13.66 -0.89
C GLN A 188 -27.19 -14.69 -1.63
N SER A 189 -26.80 -15.06 -2.85
CA SER A 189 -27.55 -16.06 -3.62
C SER A 189 -27.52 -17.45 -2.96
N LEU A 190 -26.42 -17.85 -2.32
CA LEU A 190 -26.35 -19.11 -1.59
C LEU A 190 -27.29 -19.11 -0.37
N LEU A 191 -27.37 -17.99 0.35
CA LEU A 191 -28.29 -17.83 1.48
C LEU A 191 -29.76 -17.90 1.03
N GLU A 192 -30.12 -17.26 -0.08
CA GLU A 192 -31.48 -17.32 -0.65
C GLU A 192 -31.87 -18.77 -1.05
N LEU A 193 -30.89 -19.54 -1.54
CA LEU A 193 -31.05 -20.96 -1.87
C LEU A 193 -31.07 -21.88 -0.62
N GLY A 194 -30.83 -21.34 0.58
CA GLY A 194 -30.92 -22.08 1.84
C GLY A 194 -29.60 -22.64 2.38
N ALA A 195 -28.45 -22.17 1.91
CA ALA A 195 -27.16 -22.52 2.50
C ALA A 195 -27.03 -21.95 3.93
N GLY A 196 -26.34 -22.68 4.81
CA GLY A 196 -26.07 -22.23 6.17
C GLY A 196 -25.16 -21.00 6.23
N TRP A 197 -25.45 -20.08 7.15
CA TRP A 197 -24.69 -18.84 7.34
C TRP A 197 -23.20 -19.09 7.61
N ALA A 198 -22.89 -20.12 8.40
CA ALA A 198 -21.51 -20.48 8.74
C ALA A 198 -20.68 -20.84 7.50
N GLY A 199 -21.28 -21.57 6.56
CA GLY A 199 -20.64 -21.93 5.30
C GLY A 199 -20.44 -20.74 4.36
N VAL A 200 -21.44 -19.87 4.26
CA VAL A 200 -21.34 -18.67 3.43
C VAL A 200 -20.30 -17.69 3.97
N CYS A 201 -20.25 -17.46 5.28
CA CYS A 201 -19.22 -16.64 5.92
C CYS A 201 -17.81 -17.22 5.71
N ALA A 202 -17.66 -18.54 5.82
CA ALA A 202 -16.39 -19.21 5.57
C ALA A 202 -15.93 -19.08 4.11
N LEU A 203 -16.85 -19.18 3.16
CA LEU A 203 -16.57 -18.97 1.73
C LEU A 203 -16.06 -17.55 1.47
N MET A 204 -16.75 -16.54 1.99
CA MET A 204 -16.39 -15.14 1.79
C MET A 204 -15.02 -14.81 2.42
N MET A 205 -14.76 -15.30 3.63
CA MET A 205 -13.47 -15.08 4.31
C MET A 205 -12.33 -15.83 3.64
N SER A 206 -12.58 -17.07 3.21
CA SER A 206 -11.57 -17.88 2.54
C SER A 206 -11.16 -17.32 1.19
N TRP A 207 -12.09 -16.72 0.43
CA TRP A 207 -11.81 -16.12 -0.88
C TRP A 207 -10.63 -15.13 -0.85
N VAL A 208 -10.53 -14.37 0.24
CA VAL A 208 -9.49 -13.35 0.40
C VAL A 208 -8.27 -13.89 1.15
N SER A 209 -8.52 -14.75 2.14
CA SER A 209 -7.49 -15.17 3.09
C SER A 209 -6.68 -16.36 2.60
N ILE A 210 -7.23 -17.18 1.71
CA ILE A 210 -6.62 -18.42 1.24
C ILE A 210 -6.35 -18.30 -0.24
N GLY A 211 -5.09 -18.05 -0.58
CA GLY A 211 -4.67 -17.81 -1.95
C GLY A 211 -4.24 -19.10 -2.63
N LEU A 212 -5.13 -20.08 -2.82
CA LEU A 212 -4.74 -21.35 -3.45
C LEU A 212 -4.22 -21.13 -4.88
N VAL A 213 -4.88 -20.23 -5.61
CA VAL A 213 -4.47 -19.77 -6.96
C VAL A 213 -3.16 -18.99 -6.92
N GLN A 214 -2.87 -18.28 -5.83
CA GLN A 214 -1.68 -17.45 -5.66
C GLN A 214 -0.50 -18.22 -5.05
N MET A 215 -0.76 -19.42 -4.51
CA MET A 215 0.22 -20.28 -3.85
C MET A 215 1.47 -20.55 -4.70
N PRO A 216 1.40 -20.78 -6.03
CA PRO A 216 2.60 -20.95 -6.84
C PRO A 216 3.47 -19.69 -6.84
N ALA A 217 2.88 -18.50 -6.96
CA ALA A 217 3.62 -17.25 -6.95
C ALA A 217 4.25 -16.97 -5.57
N GLU A 218 3.50 -17.23 -4.49
CA GLU A 218 4.01 -17.12 -3.12
C GLU A 218 5.16 -18.10 -2.84
N ALA A 219 5.05 -19.34 -3.32
CA ALA A 219 6.07 -20.35 -3.16
C ALA A 219 7.38 -19.97 -3.86
N HIS A 220 7.31 -19.31 -5.02
CA HIS A 220 8.50 -18.82 -5.72
C HIS A 220 9.14 -17.61 -5.03
N ALA A 221 8.33 -16.70 -4.47
CA ALA A 221 8.83 -15.48 -3.85
C ALA A 221 9.33 -15.67 -2.41
N LEU A 222 8.65 -16.51 -1.61
CA LEU A 222 8.84 -16.62 -0.15
C LEU A 222 9.16 -18.05 0.30
N GLY A 223 9.12 -19.02 -0.61
CA GLY A 223 9.40 -20.43 -0.34
C GLY A 223 8.15 -21.26 -0.03
N VAL A 224 8.18 -22.53 -0.45
CA VAL A 224 7.04 -23.48 -0.33
C VAL A 224 6.58 -23.67 1.12
N ARG A 225 7.53 -23.75 2.06
CA ARG A 225 7.20 -23.91 3.49
C ARG A 225 6.39 -22.73 4.03
N PHE A 226 6.76 -21.51 3.63
CA PHE A 226 6.03 -20.31 4.03
C PHE A 226 4.62 -20.31 3.42
N ALA A 227 4.50 -20.56 2.12
CA ALA A 227 3.22 -20.58 1.43
C ALA A 227 2.24 -21.60 2.04
N LEU A 228 2.72 -22.81 2.38
CA LEU A 228 1.90 -23.85 3.00
C LEU A 228 1.48 -23.48 4.43
N VAL A 229 2.40 -22.98 5.26
CA VAL A 229 2.08 -22.60 6.64
C VAL A 229 1.11 -21.41 6.66
N ARG A 230 1.31 -20.41 5.81
CA ARG A 230 0.42 -19.24 5.69
C ARG A 230 -0.99 -19.66 5.30
N ASN A 231 -1.14 -20.45 4.24
CA ASN A 231 -2.46 -20.89 3.77
C ASN A 231 -3.13 -21.85 4.75
N GLY A 232 -2.37 -22.77 5.37
CA GLY A 232 -2.89 -23.67 6.40
C GLY A 232 -3.37 -22.91 7.65
N ALA A 233 -2.58 -21.95 8.14
CA ALA A 233 -2.98 -21.10 9.26
C ALA A 233 -4.21 -20.26 8.91
N ALA A 234 -4.25 -19.66 7.71
CA ALA A 234 -5.40 -18.89 7.24
C ALA A 234 -6.68 -19.73 7.14
N PHE A 235 -6.57 -21.00 6.75
CA PHE A 235 -7.69 -21.94 6.71
C PHE A 235 -8.27 -22.19 8.11
N VAL A 236 -7.42 -22.48 9.09
CA VAL A 236 -7.86 -22.69 10.48
C VAL A 236 -8.49 -21.42 11.05
N VAL A 237 -7.88 -20.26 10.84
CA VAL A 237 -8.42 -18.97 11.30
C VAL A 237 -9.77 -18.68 10.66
N THR A 238 -9.95 -19.00 9.37
CA THR A 238 -11.21 -18.78 8.66
C THR A 238 -12.35 -19.62 9.23
N ILE A 239 -12.10 -20.89 9.57
CA ILE A 239 -13.09 -21.76 10.21
C ILE A 239 -13.52 -21.21 11.58
N LEU A 240 -12.55 -20.80 12.40
CA LEU A 240 -12.85 -20.25 13.73
C LEU A 240 -13.58 -18.91 13.62
N ALA A 241 -13.14 -18.04 12.71
CA ALA A 241 -13.72 -16.73 12.50
C ALA A 241 -15.14 -16.81 11.94
N SER A 242 -15.46 -17.75 11.05
CA SER A 242 -16.82 -17.90 10.51
C SER A 242 -17.80 -18.33 11.59
N LEU A 243 -17.45 -19.33 12.39
CA LEU A 243 -18.27 -19.80 13.49
C LEU A 243 -18.46 -18.71 14.55
N LEU A 244 -17.41 -17.97 14.88
CA LEU A 244 -17.50 -16.86 15.83
C LEU A 244 -18.35 -15.70 15.29
N THR A 245 -18.25 -15.40 14.00
CA THR A 245 -19.07 -14.38 13.34
C THR A 245 -20.55 -14.75 13.43
N VAL A 246 -20.89 -16.00 13.13
CA VAL A 246 -22.26 -16.51 13.22
C VAL A 246 -22.76 -16.50 14.66
N PHE A 247 -21.93 -16.92 15.61
CA PHE A 247 -22.26 -16.87 17.04
C PHE A 247 -22.57 -15.44 17.50
N CYS A 248 -21.73 -14.47 17.15
CA CYS A 248 -21.93 -13.07 17.49
C CYS A 248 -23.15 -12.45 16.79
N ALA A 249 -23.45 -12.87 15.57
CA ALA A 249 -24.62 -12.41 14.82
C ALA A 249 -25.93 -13.04 15.31
N GLY A 250 -25.88 -14.13 16.08
CA GLY A 250 -27.05 -14.83 16.59
C GLY A 250 -27.83 -15.61 15.53
N VAL A 251 -27.19 -15.95 14.41
CA VAL A 251 -27.86 -16.55 13.23
C VAL A 251 -27.45 -18.02 13.06
N TRP A 252 -27.98 -18.90 13.90
CA TRP A 252 -27.70 -20.34 13.88
C TRP A 252 -28.67 -21.14 13.01
#